data_AF-A0A844TVV1-F1
#
_entry.id   AF-A0A844TVV1-F1
#
_cell.length_a   1.000
_cell.length_b   1.000
_cell.length_c   1.000
_cell.angle_alpha   90.00
_cell.angle_beta   90.00
_cell.angle_gamma   90.00
#
_symmetry.space_group_name_H-M   'P 1'
#
loop_
_entity.id
_entity.type
_entity.pdbx_description
1 polymer ?
#
loop_
_entity_poly.entity_id
_entity_poly.type
_entity_poly.pdbx_seq_one_letter_code
_entity_poly.pdbx_strand_id
1 'polypeptide(L)'
;MKIKSLLTVFTLVTLFTLTACNNKDISSSRAFDTIGAYLNEKPEFESTTLTLGKKKLRMRKDSLQIEQYKTLEKGGYLEFEDENSKKKWLSKDSIWNVTIKLAEKAHPYVIDQKNDKVTVKTILYTLGDSSNLQLNNNSKKSATASVMLNKEYTPFIALAKDKNPNTKFITKKFKLRYSETTGWSVN
;
A
#
# COMPACT_ATOMS: atom_id res chain seq x y z
N MET A 1 -44.23 19.53 -57.33
CA MET A 1 -44.54 20.46 -56.22
C MET A 1 -45.19 19.65 -55.09
N LYS A 2 -44.63 19.72 -53.86
CA LYS A 2 -45.07 19.12 -52.56
C LYS A 2 -44.87 17.58 -52.44
N ILE A 3 -43.76 17.06 -51.92
CA ILE A 3 -43.20 16.99 -50.54
C ILE A 3 -44.12 16.29 -49.52
N LYS A 4 -43.64 15.16 -48.99
CA LYS A 4 -43.63 14.71 -47.57
C LYS A 4 -42.92 13.33 -47.53
N SER A 5 -41.63 13.30 -47.21
CA SER A 5 -41.06 13.08 -45.87
C SER A 5 -41.43 11.73 -45.26
N LEU A 6 -40.47 10.80 -45.25
CA LEU A 6 -40.35 9.83 -44.15
C LEU A 6 -38.87 9.43 -44.01
N LEU A 7 -38.26 9.99 -42.96
CA LEU A 7 -36.89 9.79 -42.53
C LEU A 7 -36.98 8.81 -41.36
N THR A 8 -36.48 7.59 -41.51
CA THR A 8 -36.49 6.58 -40.44
C THR A 8 -35.06 6.27 -40.03
N VAL A 9 -34.58 7.00 -39.03
CA VAL A 9 -33.36 6.69 -38.27
C VAL A 9 -33.77 5.76 -37.13
N PHE A 10 -33.20 4.56 -37.09
CA PHE A 10 -33.42 3.60 -36.00
C PHE A 10 -32.15 3.53 -35.14
N THR A 11 -32.06 4.41 -34.15
CA THR A 11 -31.01 4.36 -33.12
C THR A 11 -31.58 3.64 -31.89
N LEU A 12 -31.29 2.35 -31.76
CA LEU A 12 -31.62 1.57 -30.58
C LEU A 12 -30.54 1.81 -29.51
N VAL A 13 -30.76 2.80 -28.65
CA VAL A 13 -29.96 3.01 -27.45
C VAL A 13 -30.56 2.16 -26.34
N THR A 14 -30.01 0.97 -26.11
CA THR A 14 -30.27 0.17 -24.92
C THR A 14 -29.56 0.81 -23.72
N LEU A 15 -30.29 1.63 -22.97
CA LEU A 15 -29.91 2.02 -21.62
C LEU A 15 -29.95 0.77 -20.72
N PHE A 16 -28.79 0.20 -20.41
CA PHE A 16 -28.64 -0.67 -19.25
C PHE A 16 -28.79 0.20 -17.99
N THR A 17 -30.02 0.35 -17.50
CA THR A 17 -30.24 0.82 -16.14
C THR A 17 -29.79 -0.29 -15.20
N LEU A 18 -28.60 -0.12 -14.62
CA LEU A 18 -28.19 -0.87 -13.44
C LEU A 18 -29.17 -0.53 -12.33
N THR A 19 -30.21 -1.33 -12.17
CA THR A 19 -31.07 -1.28 -10.99
C THR A 19 -30.20 -1.67 -9.80
N ALA A 20 -29.78 -0.68 -9.02
CA ALA A 20 -29.16 -0.91 -7.72
C ALA A 20 -30.20 -1.63 -6.84
N CYS A 21 -30.04 -2.94 -6.68
CA CYS A 21 -30.84 -3.72 -5.73
C CYS A 21 -30.72 -3.08 -4.34
N ASN A 22 -31.84 -2.56 -3.86
CA ASN A 22 -31.99 -1.76 -2.65
C ASN A 22 -32.00 -2.64 -1.38
N ASN A 23 -31.10 -3.64 -1.33
CA ASN A 23 -30.95 -4.50 -0.17
C ASN A 23 -30.24 -3.69 0.92
N LYS A 24 -31.04 -3.16 1.85
CA LYS A 24 -30.57 -2.42 3.03
C LYS A 24 -29.74 -3.33 3.95
N ASP A 25 -29.98 -4.63 3.92
CA ASP A 25 -29.20 -5.60 4.68
C ASP A 25 -27.83 -5.84 4.03
N ILE A 26 -26.81 -5.88 4.88
CA ILE A 26 -25.45 -6.17 4.45
C ILE A 26 -25.17 -7.68 4.53
N SER A 27 -24.78 -8.25 3.39
CA SER A 27 -24.27 -9.62 3.29
C SER A 27 -22.76 -9.65 3.40
N SER A 28 -22.17 -10.82 3.68
CA SER A 28 -20.71 -11.00 3.72
C SER A 28 -20.03 -10.62 2.41
N SER A 29 -20.61 -11.01 1.26
CA SER A 29 -20.10 -10.63 -0.07
C SER A 29 -20.12 -9.11 -0.24
N ARG A 30 -21.24 -8.45 0.10
CA ARG A 30 -21.34 -7.00 -0.04
C ARG A 30 -20.39 -6.26 0.89
N ALA A 31 -20.20 -6.76 2.12
CA ALA A 31 -19.20 -6.23 3.05
C ALA A 31 -17.78 -6.38 2.51
N PHE A 32 -17.47 -7.55 1.94
CA PHE A 32 -16.18 -7.83 1.32
C PHE A 32 -15.88 -6.87 0.17
N ASP A 33 -16.82 -6.71 -0.76
CA ASP A 33 -16.68 -5.81 -1.91
C ASP A 33 -16.54 -4.35 -1.47
N THR A 34 -17.32 -3.94 -0.46
CA THR A 34 -17.25 -2.58 0.12
C THR A 34 -15.86 -2.30 0.72
N ILE A 35 -15.28 -3.27 1.43
CA ILE A 35 -13.93 -3.16 2.00
C ILE A 35 -12.87 -3.20 0.90
N GLY A 36 -13.02 -4.06 -0.10
CA GLY A 36 -12.12 -4.13 -1.25
C GLY A 36 -12.06 -2.80 -2.01
N ALA A 37 -13.22 -2.21 -2.30
CA ALA A 37 -13.30 -0.88 -2.92
C ALA A 37 -12.62 0.19 -2.05
N TYR A 38 -12.86 0.18 -0.73
CA TYR A 38 -12.21 1.09 0.20
C TYR A 38 -10.68 0.95 0.20
N LEU A 39 -10.17 -0.28 0.25
CA LEU A 39 -8.73 -0.55 0.27
C LEU A 39 -8.04 -0.22 -1.06
N ASN A 40 -8.76 -0.27 -2.18
CA ASN A 40 -8.25 0.18 -3.47
C ASN A 40 -8.07 1.71 -3.50
N GLU A 41 -9.01 2.47 -2.91
CA GLU A 41 -8.91 3.93 -2.80
C GLU A 41 -7.91 4.35 -1.72
N LYS A 42 -7.89 3.63 -0.59
CA LYS A 42 -7.07 3.90 0.59
C LYS A 42 -6.28 2.65 0.99
N PRO A 43 -5.18 2.36 0.28
CA PRO A 43 -4.34 1.20 0.58
C PRO A 43 -3.80 1.24 2.00
N GLU A 44 -3.80 0.09 2.65
CA GLU A 44 -3.22 -0.10 3.97
C GLU A 44 -1.77 -0.57 3.82
N PHE A 45 -0.85 0.06 4.53
CA PHE A 45 0.56 -0.30 4.51
C PHE A 45 1.27 0.11 5.80
N GLU A 46 2.39 -0.53 6.09
CA GLU A 46 3.39 -0.02 7.02
C GLU A 46 4.45 0.79 6.26
N SER A 47 5.11 1.69 6.98
CA SER A 47 6.13 2.55 6.40
C SER A 47 7.32 2.74 7.34
N THR A 48 8.45 3.07 6.75
CA THR A 48 9.65 3.53 7.46
C THR A 48 10.23 4.75 6.77
N THR A 49 11.07 5.49 7.47
CA THR A 49 11.77 6.65 6.91
C THR A 49 13.25 6.30 6.72
N LEU A 50 13.74 6.45 5.50
CA LEU A 50 15.15 6.37 5.17
C LEU A 50 15.72 7.78 5.00
N THR A 51 17.00 7.96 5.31
CA THR A 51 17.68 9.24 5.09
C THR A 51 18.76 9.07 4.03
N LEU A 52 18.62 9.81 2.94
CA LEU A 52 19.53 9.85 1.80
C LEU A 52 20.73 10.78 2.06
N GLY A 53 21.50 11.01 1.00
CA GLY A 53 22.63 11.93 0.99
C GLY A 53 23.90 11.31 1.56
N LYS A 54 24.85 12.18 1.94
CA LYS A 54 26.17 11.77 2.44
C LYS A 54 26.05 11.03 3.78
N LYS A 55 26.60 9.83 3.83
CA LYS A 55 26.70 8.98 5.02
C LYS A 55 28.15 8.68 5.35
N LYS A 56 28.38 8.56 6.65
CA LYS A 56 29.66 8.19 7.24
C LYS A 56 29.38 7.14 8.32
N LEU A 57 29.48 5.87 7.94
CA LEU A 57 29.14 4.73 8.80
C LEU A 57 30.41 4.00 9.22
N ARG A 58 30.40 3.43 10.42
CA ARG A 58 31.48 2.59 10.94
C ARG A 58 31.21 1.15 10.54
N MET A 59 32.14 0.54 9.82
CA MET A 59 31.95 -0.75 9.15
C MET A 59 31.51 -1.87 10.11
N ARG A 60 32.06 -1.93 11.32
CA ARG A 60 31.68 -2.96 12.31
C ARG A 60 30.45 -2.55 13.11
N LYS A 61 30.46 -1.34 13.68
CA LYS A 61 29.38 -0.88 14.56
C LYS A 61 28.04 -0.76 13.82
N ASP A 62 28.07 -0.25 12.59
CA ASP A 62 26.88 0.05 11.79
C ASP A 62 26.67 -1.02 10.68
N SER A 63 27.27 -2.20 10.85
CA SER A 63 27.28 -3.30 9.87
C SER A 63 25.89 -3.66 9.36
N LEU A 64 24.91 -3.80 10.27
CA LEU A 64 23.52 -4.08 9.91
C LEU A 64 22.95 -3.01 8.96
N GLN A 65 23.15 -1.73 9.27
CA GLN A 65 22.63 -0.64 8.44
C GLN A 65 23.31 -0.61 7.07
N ILE A 66 24.62 -0.88 7.02
CA ILE A 66 25.38 -0.98 5.77
C ILE A 66 24.85 -2.14 4.91
N GLU A 67 24.60 -3.30 5.52
CA GLU A 67 24.04 -4.47 4.84
C GLU A 67 22.64 -4.20 4.28
N GLN A 68 21.79 -3.50 5.05
CA GLN A 68 20.45 -3.10 4.58
C GLN A 68 20.54 -2.20 3.35
N TYR A 69 21.43 -1.19 3.36
CA TYR A 69 21.62 -0.33 2.19
C TYR A 69 22.16 -1.11 0.99
N LYS A 70 23.17 -1.98 1.18
CA LYS A 70 23.73 -2.81 0.12
C LYS A 70 22.71 -3.78 -0.47
N THR A 71 21.80 -4.30 0.35
CA THR A 71 20.71 -5.16 -0.12
C THR A 71 19.76 -4.38 -1.04
N LEU A 72 19.43 -3.14 -0.67
CA LEU A 72 18.58 -2.27 -1.49
C LEU A 72 19.27 -1.81 -2.78
N GLU A 73 20.57 -1.51 -2.72
CA GLU A 73 21.37 -1.15 -3.90
C GLU A 73 21.51 -2.32 -4.88
N LYS A 74 21.82 -3.52 -4.38
CA LYS A 74 21.81 -4.76 -5.20
C LYS A 74 20.44 -5.02 -5.83
N GLY A 75 19.37 -4.65 -5.14
CA GLY A 75 18.00 -4.72 -5.65
C GLY A 75 17.64 -3.63 -6.67
N GLY A 76 18.51 -2.65 -6.87
CA GLY A 76 18.30 -1.49 -7.74
C GLY A 76 17.37 -0.43 -7.17
N TYR A 77 17.16 -0.40 -5.86
CA TYR A 77 16.28 0.56 -5.17
C TYR A 77 17.04 1.77 -4.60
N LEU A 78 18.35 1.63 -4.41
CA LEU A 78 19.26 2.70 -4.06
C LEU A 78 20.42 2.72 -5.04
N GLU A 79 21.06 3.87 -5.16
CA GLU A 79 22.30 4.08 -5.90
C GLU A 79 23.34 4.66 -4.95
N PHE A 80 24.60 4.23 -5.11
CA PHE A 80 25.72 4.73 -4.34
C PHE A 80 26.64 5.56 -5.23
N GLU A 81 27.00 6.73 -4.72
CA GLU A 81 28.01 7.61 -5.31
C GLU A 81 29.10 7.95 -4.28
N ASP A 82 30.27 8.38 -4.76
CA ASP A 82 31.42 8.75 -3.94
C ASP A 82 31.85 7.69 -2.91
N GLU A 83 31.59 6.41 -3.20
CA GLU A 83 31.84 5.31 -2.26
C GLU A 83 33.35 5.13 -2.02
N ASN A 84 33.78 5.30 -0.77
CA ASN A 84 35.14 5.00 -0.36
C ASN A 84 35.21 4.45 1.07
N SER A 85 36.15 3.53 1.28
CA SER A 85 36.43 2.96 2.60
C SER A 85 37.81 3.41 3.07
N LYS A 86 37.89 4.13 4.20
CA LYS A 86 39.16 4.55 4.81
C LYS A 86 39.37 3.84 6.15
N LYS A 87 40.48 3.12 6.27
CA LYS A 87 40.97 2.61 7.57
C LYS A 87 41.53 3.79 8.36
N LYS A 88 40.97 4.10 9.54
CA LYS A 88 41.50 5.15 10.40
C LYS A 88 42.74 4.58 11.10
N TRP A 89 43.91 5.20 10.91
CA TRP A 89 45.24 4.68 11.29
C TRP A 89 45.36 4.21 12.76
N LEU A 90 44.55 4.75 13.67
CA LEU A 90 44.50 4.37 15.10
C LEU A 90 43.19 3.68 15.53
N SER A 91 42.25 3.44 14.62
CA SER A 91 40.97 2.81 14.94
C SER A 91 40.94 1.35 14.51
N LYS A 92 40.37 0.51 15.37
CA LYS A 92 40.03 -0.87 15.02
C LYS A 92 38.87 -0.97 14.02
N ASP A 93 38.15 0.11 13.76
CA ASP A 93 36.99 0.15 12.86
C ASP A 93 37.22 1.10 11.68
N SER A 94 36.86 0.64 10.49
CA SER A 94 36.99 1.42 9.26
C SER A 94 35.74 2.26 9.02
N ILE A 95 35.88 3.34 8.26
CA ILE A 95 34.76 4.22 7.94
C ILE A 95 34.37 4.01 6.48
N TRP A 96 33.08 3.75 6.24
CA TRP A 96 32.43 3.74 4.95
C TRP A 96 31.82 5.13 4.69
N ASN A 97 32.36 5.84 3.70
CA ASN A 97 31.79 7.09 3.22
C ASN A 97 31.07 6.80 1.90
N VAL A 98 29.81 7.23 1.80
CA VAL A 98 28.99 7.01 0.61
C VAL A 98 27.94 8.11 0.51
N THR A 99 27.58 8.51 -0.69
CA THR A 99 26.39 9.31 -0.97
C THR A 99 25.28 8.36 -1.42
N ILE A 100 24.20 8.27 -0.64
CA ILE A 100 23.07 7.39 -0.95
C ILE A 100 22.01 8.18 -1.73
N LYS A 101 21.65 7.68 -2.91
CA LYS A 101 20.56 8.19 -3.74
C LYS A 101 19.43 7.17 -3.87
N LEU A 102 18.24 7.67 -4.14
CA LEU A 102 17.06 6.84 -4.40
C LEU A 102 16.99 6.55 -5.90
N ALA A 103 16.94 5.28 -6.28
CA ALA A 103 16.81 4.89 -7.67
C ALA A 103 15.36 5.03 -8.16
N GLU A 104 15.16 5.16 -9.48
CA GLU A 104 13.82 5.28 -10.08
C GLU A 104 12.90 4.08 -9.74
N LYS A 105 13.47 2.88 -9.65
CA LYS A 105 12.75 1.63 -9.29
C LYS A 105 12.06 1.70 -7.92
N ALA A 106 12.52 2.58 -7.03
CA ALA A 106 11.91 2.76 -5.72
C ALA A 106 10.59 3.56 -5.76
N HIS A 107 10.32 4.29 -6.83
CA HIS A 107 9.19 5.23 -6.92
C HIS A 107 7.83 4.66 -6.47
N PRO A 108 7.42 3.42 -6.84
CA PRO A 108 6.12 2.86 -6.43
C PRO A 108 5.94 2.71 -4.91
N TYR A 109 7.04 2.66 -4.16
CA TYR A 109 7.04 2.48 -2.71
C TYR A 109 7.19 3.79 -1.96
N VAL A 110 7.47 4.90 -2.63
CA VAL A 110 7.62 6.22 -2.01
C VAL A 110 6.24 6.76 -1.62
N ILE A 111 6.14 7.26 -0.39
CA ILE A 111 4.94 7.94 0.15
C ILE A 111 5.16 9.44 0.18
N ASP A 112 6.32 9.88 0.69
CA ASP A 112 6.66 11.29 0.88
C ASP A 112 8.16 11.50 0.75
N GLN A 113 8.56 12.68 0.29
CA GLN A 113 9.95 13.12 0.15
C GLN A 113 10.10 14.52 0.71
N LYS A 114 10.91 14.66 1.76
CA LYS A 114 11.20 15.95 2.40
C LYS A 114 12.68 16.08 2.70
N ASN A 115 13.36 16.94 1.92
CA ASN A 115 14.81 17.08 1.95
C ASN A 115 15.48 15.69 1.75
N ASP A 116 16.41 15.31 2.62
CA ASP A 116 17.06 14.00 2.58
C ASP A 116 16.21 12.87 3.18
N LYS A 117 15.00 13.13 3.70
CA LYS A 117 14.15 12.11 4.30
C LYS A 117 13.12 11.62 3.29
N VAL A 118 13.07 10.30 3.12
CA VAL A 118 12.08 9.64 2.26
C VAL A 118 11.32 8.62 3.07
N THR A 119 9.99 8.72 3.04
CA THR A 119 9.11 7.74 3.67
C THR A 119 8.70 6.72 2.62
N VAL A 120 8.95 5.43 2.90
CA VAL A 120 8.71 4.32 1.98
C VAL A 120 7.83 3.26 2.62
N LYS A 121 7.01 2.60 1.79
CA LYS A 121 6.19 1.44 2.18
C LYS A 121 7.09 0.23 2.45
N THR A 122 6.87 -0.46 3.56
CA THR A 122 7.64 -1.66 3.97
C THR A 122 6.82 -2.95 3.89
N ILE A 123 5.54 -2.86 4.24
CA ILE A 123 4.58 -3.96 4.16
C ILE A 123 3.32 -3.41 3.51
N LEU A 124 2.87 -4.03 2.43
CA LEU A 124 1.57 -3.75 1.82
C LEU A 124 0.56 -4.77 2.35
N TYR A 125 -0.67 -4.31 2.58
CA TYR A 125 -1.75 -5.16 3.04
C TYR A 125 -2.78 -5.36 1.94
N THR A 126 -2.93 -6.60 1.48
CA THR A 126 -3.94 -6.98 0.47
C THR A 126 -5.09 -7.73 1.10
N LEU A 127 -6.30 -7.51 0.61
CA LEU A 127 -7.49 -8.18 1.15
C LEU A 127 -7.39 -9.69 0.90
N GLY A 128 -7.52 -10.48 1.95
CA GLY A 128 -7.48 -11.94 1.88
C GLY A 128 -8.78 -12.55 1.34
N ASP A 129 -8.93 -13.87 1.46
CA ASP A 129 -10.12 -14.55 0.96
C ASP A 129 -11.40 -14.13 1.73
N SER A 130 -12.45 -13.86 0.96
CA SER A 130 -13.82 -13.60 1.39
C SER A 130 -14.38 -14.63 2.37
N SER A 131 -13.95 -15.89 2.28
CA SER A 131 -14.37 -16.96 3.20
C SER A 131 -13.99 -16.70 4.67
N ASN A 132 -12.95 -15.90 4.90
CA ASN A 132 -12.45 -15.55 6.24
C ASN A 132 -13.12 -14.31 6.84
N LEU A 133 -14.06 -13.68 6.11
CA LEU A 133 -14.78 -12.51 6.60
C LEU A 133 -15.77 -12.89 7.71
N GLN A 134 -15.62 -12.26 8.87
CA GLN A 134 -16.59 -12.37 9.95
C GLN A 134 -17.42 -11.08 10.02
N LEU A 135 -18.72 -11.19 9.72
CA LEU A 135 -19.64 -10.07 9.72
C LEU A 135 -20.48 -10.06 11.00
N ASN A 136 -20.49 -8.94 11.70
CA ASN A 136 -21.36 -8.69 12.83
C ASN A 136 -22.28 -7.51 12.53
N ASN A 137 -23.59 -7.78 12.44
CA ASN A 137 -24.61 -6.76 12.23
C ASN A 137 -24.97 -6.11 13.56
N ASN A 138 -24.45 -4.90 13.80
CA ASN A 138 -24.71 -4.18 15.04
C ASN A 138 -26.10 -3.52 15.02
N SER A 139 -26.55 -3.05 13.85
CA SER A 139 -27.88 -2.47 13.65
C SER A 139 -28.29 -2.53 12.17
N LYS A 140 -29.51 -2.07 11.85
CA LYS A 140 -29.99 -1.94 10.47
C LYS A 140 -29.15 -1.00 9.58
N LYS A 141 -28.30 -0.15 10.17
CA LYS A 141 -27.47 0.83 9.44
C LYS A 141 -25.98 0.74 9.79
N SER A 142 -25.57 -0.23 10.60
CA SER A 142 -24.18 -0.40 11.00
C SER A 142 -23.79 -1.86 11.16
N ALA A 143 -22.60 -2.18 10.69
CA ALA A 143 -22.00 -3.50 10.83
C ALA A 143 -20.50 -3.38 11.10
N THR A 144 -19.92 -4.43 11.67
CA THR A 144 -18.48 -4.57 11.81
C THR A 144 -18.06 -5.81 11.03
N ALA A 145 -17.13 -5.64 10.10
CA ALA A 145 -16.57 -6.75 9.34
C ALA A 145 -15.10 -6.94 9.75
N SER A 146 -14.77 -8.14 10.21
CA SER A 146 -13.39 -8.55 10.49
C SER A 146 -12.86 -9.31 9.30
N VAL A 147 -11.80 -8.81 8.68
CA VAL A 147 -11.19 -9.41 7.49
C VAL A 147 -9.73 -9.78 7.76
N MET A 148 -9.26 -10.76 7.00
CA MET A 148 -7.84 -11.08 6.90
C MET A 148 -7.19 -10.15 5.88
N LEU A 149 -6.06 -9.55 6.24
CA LEU A 149 -5.20 -8.81 5.32
C LEU A 149 -3.86 -9.54 5.19
N ASN A 150 -3.52 -9.98 3.98
CA ASN A 150 -2.26 -10.62 3.67
C ASN A 150 -1.14 -9.59 3.69
N LYS A 151 0.04 -9.99 4.18
CA LYS A 151 1.24 -9.17 4.16
C LYS A 151 2.02 -9.43 2.89
N GLU A 152 2.35 -8.35 2.20
CA GLU A 152 3.26 -8.36 1.06
C GLU A 152 4.45 -7.46 1.39
N TYR A 153 5.62 -8.07 1.61
CA TYR A 153 6.83 -7.32 1.93
C TYR A 153 7.37 -6.60 0.71
N THR A 154 7.67 -5.32 0.89
CA THR A 154 8.44 -4.57 -0.11
C THR A 154 9.93 -4.80 0.13
N PRO A 155 10.79 -4.45 -0.85
CA PRO A 155 12.24 -4.45 -0.65
C PRO A 155 12.69 -3.63 0.57
N PHE A 156 11.94 -2.57 0.91
CA PHE A 156 12.24 -1.69 2.04
C PHE A 156 11.94 -2.31 3.40
N ILE A 157 11.36 -3.52 3.47
CA ILE A 157 11.29 -4.27 4.73
C ILE A 157 12.67 -4.46 5.36
N ALA A 158 13.75 -4.46 4.55
CA ALA A 158 15.11 -4.50 5.06
C ALA A 158 15.39 -3.40 6.10
N LEU A 159 14.73 -2.24 6.00
CA LEU A 159 14.91 -1.08 6.89
C LEU A 159 13.96 -1.05 8.10
N ALA A 160 13.07 -2.02 8.23
CA ALA A 160 12.06 -2.06 9.29
C ALA A 160 11.96 -3.44 9.92
N LYS A 161 11.37 -3.49 11.11
CA LYS A 161 11.03 -4.74 11.79
C LYS A 161 9.55 -5.01 11.61
N ASP A 162 9.19 -6.17 11.08
CA ASP A 162 7.80 -6.63 11.16
C ASP A 162 7.44 -6.85 12.64
N LYS A 163 6.33 -6.26 13.07
CA LYS A 163 5.80 -6.41 14.42
C LYS A 163 5.27 -7.83 14.69
N ASN A 164 4.84 -8.53 13.64
CA ASN A 164 4.24 -9.87 13.71
C ASN A 164 4.94 -10.85 12.74
N PRO A 165 6.27 -11.06 12.82
CA PRO A 165 7.06 -11.73 11.77
C PRO A 165 6.68 -13.19 11.55
N ASN A 166 6.05 -13.83 12.53
CA ASN A 166 5.64 -15.23 12.49
C ASN A 166 4.25 -15.43 11.87
N THR A 167 3.61 -14.36 11.37
CA THR A 167 2.32 -14.43 10.67
C THR A 167 2.42 -13.82 9.28
N LYS A 168 1.76 -14.47 8.31
CA LYS A 168 1.67 -13.96 6.92
C LYS A 168 0.50 -13.00 6.70
N PHE A 169 -0.32 -12.78 7.73
CA PHE A 169 -1.50 -11.94 7.68
C PHE A 169 -1.70 -11.21 9.00
N ILE A 170 -2.58 -10.21 8.97
CA ILE A 170 -3.19 -9.59 10.15
C ILE A 170 -4.71 -9.66 10.03
N THR A 171 -5.40 -9.55 11.17
CA THR A 171 -6.86 -9.41 11.19
C THR A 171 -7.20 -7.95 11.48
N LYS A 172 -8.00 -7.33 10.62
CA LYS A 172 -8.43 -5.93 10.78
C LYS A 172 -9.95 -5.82 10.75
N LYS A 173 -10.49 -5.00 11.65
CA LYS A 173 -11.93 -4.72 11.75
C LYS A 173 -12.24 -3.41 11.03
N PHE A 174 -13.21 -3.46 10.12
CA PHE A 174 -13.77 -2.31 9.43
C PHE A 174 -15.18 -2.03 9.94
N LYS A 175 -15.47 -0.77 10.23
CA LYS A 175 -16.81 -0.32 10.58
C LYS A 175 -17.53 0.10 9.31
N LEU A 176 -18.68 -0.50 9.06
CA LEU A 176 -19.50 -0.25 7.90
C LEU A 176 -20.74 0.53 8.33
N ARG A 177 -21.08 1.56 7.56
CA ARG A 177 -22.26 2.39 7.81
C ARG A 177 -23.09 2.53 6.53
N TYR A 178 -24.39 2.40 6.67
CA TYR A 178 -25.33 2.62 5.57
C TYR A 178 -25.81 4.06 5.53
N SER A 179 -25.76 4.67 4.35
CA SER A 179 -26.46 5.91 4.01
C SER A 179 -27.46 5.65 2.89
N GLU A 180 -28.61 6.34 2.92
CA GLU A 180 -29.59 6.25 1.83
C GLU A 180 -29.05 6.86 0.52
N THR A 181 -28.05 7.73 0.58
CA THR A 181 -27.47 8.41 -0.59
C THR A 181 -26.34 7.61 -1.26
N THR A 182 -25.47 6.98 -0.47
CA THR A 182 -24.23 6.34 -0.95
C THR A 182 -24.20 4.83 -0.73
N GLY A 183 -25.21 4.26 -0.07
CA GLY A 183 -25.24 2.86 0.34
C GLY A 183 -24.30 2.56 1.51
N TRP A 184 -23.81 1.32 1.56
CA TRP A 184 -22.83 0.88 2.57
C TRP A 184 -21.43 1.38 2.24
N SER A 185 -20.74 1.96 3.21
CA SER A 185 -19.34 2.38 3.10
C SER A 185 -18.56 2.09 4.37
N VAL A 186 -17.23 2.03 4.25
CA VAL A 186 -16.31 2.02 5.40
C VAL A 186 -16.26 3.43 6.00
N ASN A 187 -16.38 3.51 7.33
CA ASN A 187 -16.33 4.74 8.11
C ASN A 187 -15.10 4.83 8.99
#